data_AF-A0A8H3DXJ8-F1
#
_entry.id   AF-A0A8H3DXJ8-F1
#
_cell.length_a   1.000
_cell.length_b   1.000
_cell.length_c   1.000
_cell.angle_alpha   90.00
_cell.angle_beta   90.00
_cell.angle_gamma   90.00
#
_symmetry.space_group_name_H-M   'P 1'
#
loop_
_entity.id
_entity.type
_entity.pdbx_description
1 polymer ?
#
loop_
_entity_poly.entity_id
_entity_poly.type
_entity_poly.pdbx_seq_one_letter_code
_entity_poly.pdbx_strand_id
1 'polypeptide(L)'
;MGRPLSTPPPALFNRPTRSSPPESSHPPPQVKVCVLCTGSDLPVLRDAGLILESLPCVPNINPEHVITHTSQLIGDALDEFFGLTDIKEGALLILILSCHGTLCRDNNVLLQFKAQDGATVDSRLLQDKIMALPKHCTLEASTLTVVVDTCYAEHVIPGLYRVSTLDNSPTLCPMPVVAPEFIATLTPPSGSRLSSRISAFSASSSAHSSASSHVTGLELPSFYEQDRPKYKAQVIVWAASTGWSNSFTEENLPEAPGVYSIFIGAMFNQLSSNGSGMSRRSFWQDILTVVERHNNVRRERDLRKPPAVQANLKNRTQTASLLTSVDNPVRLLN
;
A
#
# COMPACT_ATOMS: atom_id res chain seq x y z
N MET A 1 -36.57 78.13 32.72
CA MET A 1 -35.95 76.78 32.79
C MET A 1 -35.69 76.34 31.35
N GLY A 2 -34.44 76.08 30.97
CA GLY A 2 -34.09 75.73 29.58
C GLY A 2 -33.66 74.27 29.44
N ARG A 3 -33.86 73.70 28.24
CA ARG A 3 -33.08 72.56 27.73
C ARG A 3 -32.60 72.90 26.31
N PRO A 4 -31.29 72.84 26.03
CA PRO A 4 -30.72 73.17 24.72
C PRO A 4 -30.71 71.97 23.77
N LEU A 5 -30.41 72.21 22.49
CA LEU A 5 -30.15 71.18 21.48
C LEU A 5 -28.95 70.30 21.88
N SER A 6 -29.05 69.00 21.65
CA SER A 6 -27.91 68.07 21.73
C SER A 6 -27.29 67.86 20.34
N THR A 7 -26.02 68.22 20.20
CA THR A 7 -25.16 67.90 19.05
C THR A 7 -24.77 66.41 19.02
N PRO A 8 -24.42 65.84 17.85
CA PRO A 8 -23.87 64.49 17.75
C PRO A 8 -22.40 64.43 18.23
N PRO A 9 -21.92 63.28 18.73
CA PRO A 9 -20.51 63.10 19.11
C PRO A 9 -19.60 62.83 17.88
N PRO A 10 -18.30 63.17 17.94
CA PRO A 10 -17.37 63.05 16.81
C PRO A 10 -16.39 61.86 16.88
N ALA A 11 -15.66 61.71 15.77
CA ALA A 11 -14.31 61.13 15.64
C ALA A 11 -14.10 59.59 15.61
N LEU A 12 -13.65 59.15 14.43
CA LEU A 12 -12.42 58.36 14.19
C LEU A 12 -11.91 57.46 15.32
N PHE A 13 -11.87 56.15 15.06
CA PHE A 13 -10.75 55.31 15.51
C PHE A 13 -10.33 54.31 14.44
N ASN A 14 -9.02 54.10 14.36
CA ASN A 14 -8.36 53.24 13.38
C ASN A 14 -8.91 51.81 13.43
N ARG A 15 -9.17 51.21 12.28
CA ARG A 15 -9.26 49.74 12.20
C ARG A 15 -7.86 49.20 12.50
N PRO A 16 -7.67 48.34 13.52
CA PRO A 16 -6.36 47.79 13.81
C PRO A 16 -5.78 47.11 12.57
N THR A 17 -4.48 47.27 12.37
CA THR A 17 -3.67 46.36 11.55
C THR A 17 -4.10 44.94 11.86
N ARG A 18 -4.42 44.17 10.82
CA ARG A 18 -4.74 42.74 10.91
C ARG A 18 -3.53 42.06 11.51
N SER A 19 -3.55 41.84 12.83
CA SER A 19 -2.51 41.08 13.51
C SER A 19 -2.38 39.76 12.79
N SER A 20 -1.19 39.46 12.30
CA SER A 20 -0.81 38.09 12.01
C SER A 20 -1.20 37.23 13.23
N PRO A 21 -1.70 36.00 13.02
CA PRO A 21 -1.84 35.09 14.16
C PRO A 21 -0.48 34.98 14.85
N PRO A 22 -0.45 34.84 16.19
CA PRO A 22 0.82 34.68 16.89
C PRO A 22 1.57 33.52 16.25
N GLU A 23 2.83 33.74 15.85
CA GLU A 23 3.72 32.66 15.45
C GLU A 23 3.72 31.64 16.59
N SER A 24 3.23 30.43 16.33
CA SER A 24 3.20 29.38 17.32
C SER A 24 4.61 29.16 17.81
N SER A 25 4.87 29.37 19.09
CA SER A 25 6.20 29.34 19.72
C SER A 25 6.85 27.94 19.77
N HIS A 26 6.33 27.01 18.98
CA HIS A 26 6.72 25.62 18.92
C HIS A 26 7.76 25.49 17.80
N PRO A 27 8.95 24.90 18.06
CA PRO A 27 9.94 24.72 17.02
C PRO A 27 9.37 23.77 15.94
N PRO A 28 9.42 24.13 14.64
CA PRO A 28 8.75 23.32 13.64
C PRO A 28 9.29 21.87 13.61
N PRO A 29 8.41 20.86 13.50
CA PRO A 29 8.70 19.43 13.64
C PRO A 29 9.87 18.94 12.80
N GLN A 30 10.62 18.01 13.40
CA GLN A 30 11.53 17.13 12.68
C GLN A 30 10.83 15.87 12.14
N VAL A 31 9.66 15.50 12.70
CA VAL A 31 8.81 14.43 12.18
C VAL A 31 7.37 14.89 12.20
N LYS A 32 6.69 14.80 11.04
CA LYS A 32 5.26 15.06 10.89
C LYS A 32 4.59 13.77 10.41
N VAL A 33 3.47 13.39 11.02
CA VAL A 33 2.80 12.10 10.78
C VAL A 33 1.35 12.32 10.39
N CYS A 34 0.88 11.55 9.40
CA CYS A 34 -0.53 11.45 9.07
C CYS A 34 -0.96 9.98 9.11
N VAL A 35 -1.94 9.66 9.97
CA VAL A 35 -2.52 8.34 10.14
C VAL A 35 -3.94 8.37 9.58
N LEU A 36 -4.14 7.76 8.42
CA LEU A 36 -5.44 7.61 7.78
C LEU A 36 -5.83 6.13 7.86
N CYS A 37 -6.84 5.84 8.67
CA CYS A 37 -7.40 4.49 8.82
C CYS A 37 -8.89 4.53 8.45
N THR A 38 -9.38 3.68 7.55
CA THR A 38 -10.84 3.56 7.38
C THR A 38 -11.29 2.20 6.86
N GLY A 39 -12.40 1.73 7.41
CA GLY A 39 -13.05 0.48 7.05
C GLY A 39 -14.33 0.30 7.85
N SER A 40 -15.24 -0.54 7.36
CA SER A 40 -16.39 -1.04 8.12
C SER A 40 -16.00 -2.08 9.18
N ASP A 41 -14.76 -2.55 9.11
CA ASP A 41 -14.32 -3.79 9.75
C ASP A 41 -13.51 -3.45 11.00
N LEU A 42 -13.78 -4.15 12.09
CA LEU A 42 -13.15 -3.94 13.41
C LEU A 42 -11.60 -3.83 13.38
N PRO A 43 -10.85 -4.61 12.55
CA PRO A 43 -9.40 -4.52 12.52
C PRO A 43 -8.85 -3.13 12.17
N VAL A 44 -9.47 -2.36 11.27
CA VAL A 44 -8.91 -1.06 10.84
C VAL A 44 -8.96 0.00 11.95
N LEU A 45 -9.94 -0.09 12.85
CA LEU A 45 -9.98 0.75 14.06
C LEU A 45 -8.99 0.27 15.14
N ARG A 46 -8.68 -1.03 15.18
CA ARG A 46 -7.63 -1.59 16.06
C ARG A 46 -6.23 -1.23 15.56
N ASP A 47 -6.01 -1.28 14.25
CA ASP A 47 -4.81 -0.80 13.58
C ASP A 47 -4.50 0.65 13.97
N ALA A 48 -5.49 1.54 13.87
CA ALA A 48 -5.36 2.94 14.28
C ALA A 48 -4.90 3.08 15.75
N GLY A 49 -5.48 2.31 16.66
CA GLY A 49 -5.06 2.28 18.07
C GLY A 49 -3.61 1.83 18.24
N LEU A 50 -3.25 0.67 17.67
CA LEU A 50 -1.89 0.12 17.75
C LEU A 50 -0.84 1.06 17.13
N ILE A 51 -1.15 1.71 16.01
CA ILE A 51 -0.28 2.71 15.38
C ILE A 51 -0.02 3.84 16.37
N LEU A 52 -1.07 4.47 16.91
CA LEU A 52 -0.97 5.63 17.80
C LEU A 52 -0.27 5.29 19.13
N GLU A 53 -0.52 4.11 19.69
CA GLU A 53 0.18 3.59 20.88
C GLU A 53 1.68 3.36 20.62
N SER A 54 2.07 3.08 19.38
CA SER A 54 3.45 2.82 18.96
C SER A 54 4.21 4.06 18.46
N LEU A 55 3.53 5.14 18.05
CA LEU A 55 4.19 6.37 17.59
C LEU A 55 5.18 6.97 18.61
N PRO A 56 4.96 6.93 19.94
CA PRO A 56 5.96 7.38 20.92
C PRO A 56 7.32 6.66 20.86
N CYS A 57 7.40 5.48 20.23
CA CYS A 57 8.66 4.77 19.99
C CYS A 57 9.48 5.37 18.84
N VAL A 58 8.88 6.23 17.99
CA VAL A 58 9.58 6.94 16.91
C VAL A 58 10.20 8.22 17.48
N PRO A 59 11.54 8.39 17.40
CA PRO A 59 12.20 9.57 17.96
C PRO A 59 11.78 10.86 17.23
N ASN A 60 11.73 11.96 17.98
CA ASN A 60 11.46 13.32 17.49
C ASN A 60 10.08 13.55 16.85
N ILE A 61 9.10 12.66 17.06
CA ILE A 61 7.68 13.00 16.86
C ILE A 61 7.25 14.03 17.90
N ASN A 62 6.64 15.13 17.44
CA ASN A 62 5.80 15.97 18.28
C ASN A 62 4.33 15.51 18.11
N PRO A 63 3.64 15.07 19.18
CA PRO A 63 2.21 14.70 19.11
C PRO A 63 1.30 15.78 18.50
N GLU A 64 1.65 17.06 18.60
CA GLU A 64 0.89 18.17 18.01
C GLU A 64 0.91 18.17 16.47
N HIS A 65 1.83 17.43 15.84
CA HIS A 65 1.93 17.28 14.37
C HIS A 65 1.61 15.86 13.91
N VAL A 66 0.73 15.16 14.65
CA VAL A 66 0.15 13.85 14.29
C VAL A 66 -1.30 14.05 13.84
N ILE A 67 -1.49 14.15 12.53
CA ILE A 67 -2.82 14.24 11.90
C ILE A 67 -3.43 12.83 11.91
N THR A 68 -4.67 12.68 12.40
CA THR A 68 -5.32 11.35 12.53
C THR A 68 -6.77 11.37 12.07
N HIS A 69 -7.13 10.51 11.11
CA HIS A 69 -8.51 10.30 10.70
C HIS A 69 -8.85 8.81 10.65
N THR A 70 -9.94 8.43 11.35
CA THR A 70 -10.51 7.07 11.37
C THR A 70 -11.75 6.92 10.46
N SER A 71 -12.00 7.91 9.61
CA SER A 71 -13.22 8.12 8.81
C SER A 71 -12.91 8.11 7.32
N GLN A 72 -13.89 7.73 6.49
CA GLN A 72 -13.76 7.83 5.02
C GLN A 72 -13.59 9.30 4.58
N LEU A 73 -14.32 10.24 5.20
CA LEU A 73 -14.12 11.66 4.94
C LEU A 73 -12.90 12.13 5.73
N ILE A 74 -11.82 12.45 5.01
CA ILE A 74 -10.55 12.94 5.58
C ILE A 74 -10.40 14.46 5.43
N GLY A 75 -11.35 15.13 4.77
CA GLY A 75 -11.35 16.58 4.60
C GLY A 75 -10.11 17.07 3.86
N ASP A 76 -9.38 17.97 4.50
CA ASP A 76 -8.12 18.59 4.08
C ASP A 76 -6.87 17.93 4.69
N ALA A 77 -6.99 16.80 5.39
CA ALA A 77 -5.86 16.16 6.10
C ALA A 77 -4.62 15.87 5.22
N LEU A 78 -4.81 15.55 3.94
CA LEU A 78 -3.68 15.39 2.99
C LEU A 78 -3.09 16.73 2.54
N ASP A 79 -3.90 17.78 2.43
CA ASP A 79 -3.40 19.14 2.15
C ASP A 79 -2.66 19.72 3.35
N GLU A 80 -3.14 19.47 4.56
CA GLU A 80 -2.45 19.80 5.81
C GLU A 80 -1.14 19.02 5.95
N PHE A 81 -1.15 17.69 5.73
CA PHE A 81 0.04 16.84 5.83
C PHE A 81 1.14 17.21 4.84
N PHE A 82 0.79 17.34 3.54
CA PHE A 82 1.73 17.76 2.49
C PHE A 82 2.00 19.27 2.50
N GLY A 83 1.31 20.05 3.34
CA GLY A 83 1.65 21.42 3.67
C GLY A 83 3.02 21.50 4.35
N LEU A 84 3.87 22.39 3.86
CA LEU A 84 5.28 22.52 4.27
C LEU A 84 5.56 23.80 5.07
N THR A 85 4.52 24.55 5.43
CA THR A 85 4.64 25.81 6.20
C THR A 85 5.12 25.57 7.63
N ASP A 86 4.92 24.38 8.17
CA ASP A 86 5.28 23.96 9.51
C ASP A 86 6.49 23.00 9.54
N ILE A 87 7.21 22.80 8.44
CA ILE A 87 8.27 21.78 8.37
C ILE A 87 9.65 22.35 8.00
N LYS A 88 10.72 21.81 8.60
CA LYS A 88 12.10 22.23 8.32
C LYS A 88 12.73 21.41 7.18
N GLU A 89 13.73 22.00 6.53
CA GLU A 89 14.71 21.23 5.74
C GLU A 89 15.30 20.12 6.62
N GLY A 90 15.26 18.89 6.11
CA GLY A 90 15.74 17.71 6.83
C GLY A 90 14.77 17.10 7.84
N ALA A 91 13.47 17.38 7.74
CA ALA A 91 12.43 16.69 8.50
C ALA A 91 11.86 15.46 7.77
N LEU A 92 11.43 14.48 8.56
CA LEU A 92 10.79 13.23 8.13
C LEU A 92 9.27 13.41 7.96
N LEU A 93 8.72 12.90 6.87
CA LEU A 93 7.27 12.77 6.67
C LEU A 93 6.89 11.30 6.79
N ILE A 94 5.88 10.97 7.62
CA ILE A 94 5.35 9.61 7.73
C ILE A 94 3.86 9.62 7.39
N LEU A 95 3.48 8.91 6.32
CA LEU A 95 2.08 8.71 5.93
C LEU A 95 1.71 7.24 6.15
N ILE A 96 0.71 6.97 6.99
CA ILE A 96 0.25 5.62 7.31
C ILE A 96 -1.18 5.49 6.80
N LEU A 97 -1.42 4.53 5.90
CA LEU A 97 -2.69 4.24 5.27
C LEU A 97 -3.11 2.82 5.64
N SER A 98 -4.19 2.64 6.40
CA SER A 98 -4.87 1.34 6.57
C SER A 98 -6.30 1.44 6.05
N CYS A 99 -6.60 0.85 4.89
CA CYS A 99 -7.93 0.94 4.29
C CYS A 99 -8.18 -0.10 3.20
N HIS A 100 -9.42 -0.18 2.72
CA HIS A 100 -9.73 -0.91 1.49
C HIS A 100 -9.22 -0.18 0.24
N GLY A 101 -8.65 -0.95 -0.69
CA GLY A 101 -8.03 -0.47 -1.93
C GLY A 101 -8.56 -1.24 -3.12
N THR A 102 -8.94 -0.53 -4.18
CA THR A 102 -9.50 -1.12 -5.40
C THR A 102 -8.69 -0.71 -6.62
N LEU A 103 -8.12 -1.69 -7.32
CA LEU A 103 -7.37 -1.45 -8.55
C LEU A 103 -8.33 -1.20 -9.74
N CYS A 104 -8.14 -0.07 -10.41
CA CYS A 104 -8.85 0.31 -11.62
C CYS A 104 -8.16 -0.18 -12.90
N ARG A 105 -8.89 -0.09 -14.03
CA ARG A 105 -8.44 -0.57 -15.35
C ARG A 105 -7.21 0.16 -15.91
N ASP A 106 -6.92 1.36 -15.39
CA ASP A 106 -5.78 2.19 -15.72
C ASP A 106 -4.59 1.98 -14.76
N ASN A 107 -4.61 0.89 -13.97
CA ASN A 107 -3.65 0.55 -12.91
C ASN A 107 -3.58 1.56 -11.74
N ASN A 108 -4.56 2.47 -11.65
CA ASN A 108 -4.71 3.39 -10.52
C ASN A 108 -5.37 2.66 -9.34
N VAL A 109 -4.88 2.85 -8.12
CA VAL A 109 -5.53 2.33 -6.90
C VAL A 109 -6.43 3.41 -6.31
N LEU A 110 -7.74 3.13 -6.23
CA LEU A 110 -8.68 3.93 -5.44
C LEU A 110 -8.62 3.47 -3.98
N LEU A 111 -8.39 4.41 -3.07
CA LEU A 111 -8.45 4.18 -1.62
C LEU A 111 -9.84 4.54 -1.09
N GLN A 112 -10.24 3.96 0.03
CA GLN A 112 -11.55 4.20 0.64
C GLN A 112 -11.72 5.61 1.28
N PHE A 113 -10.78 6.53 1.05
CA PHE A 113 -10.82 7.90 1.58
C PHE A 113 -11.45 8.89 0.59
N LYS A 114 -12.02 9.97 1.12
CA LYS A 114 -12.61 11.09 0.39
C LYS A 114 -12.07 12.42 0.89
N ALA A 115 -11.63 13.25 -0.03
CA ALA A 115 -11.26 14.64 0.23
C ALA A 115 -12.49 15.51 0.59
N GLN A 116 -12.25 16.76 0.97
CA GLN A 116 -13.29 17.72 1.40
C GLN A 116 -14.40 17.94 0.36
N ASP A 117 -14.08 17.89 -0.93
CA ASP A 117 -15.02 18.01 -2.06
C ASP A 117 -15.80 16.72 -2.36
N GLY A 118 -15.49 15.62 -1.65
CA GLY A 118 -16.06 14.30 -1.85
C GLY A 118 -15.33 13.45 -2.90
N ALA A 119 -14.28 13.96 -3.55
CA ALA A 119 -13.47 13.20 -4.49
C ALA A 119 -12.78 12.02 -3.78
N THR A 120 -12.72 10.87 -4.44
CA THR A 120 -12.06 9.67 -3.88
C THR A 120 -10.54 9.83 -4.00
N VAL A 121 -9.82 9.54 -2.92
CA VAL A 121 -8.35 9.56 -2.92
C VAL A 121 -7.82 8.40 -3.74
N ASP A 122 -6.93 8.68 -4.68
CA ASP A 122 -6.34 7.69 -5.56
C ASP A 122 -4.81 7.80 -5.64
N SER A 123 -4.18 6.82 -6.30
CA SER A 123 -2.72 6.78 -6.45
C SER A 123 -2.15 7.97 -7.24
N ARG A 124 -2.94 8.59 -8.12
CA ARG A 124 -2.54 9.79 -8.90
C ARG A 124 -2.50 11.02 -8.01
N LEU A 125 -3.55 11.27 -7.22
CA LEU A 125 -3.62 12.39 -6.28
C LEU A 125 -2.52 12.31 -5.21
N LEU A 126 -2.21 11.10 -4.71
CA LEU A 126 -1.07 10.89 -3.83
C LEU A 126 0.26 11.15 -4.54
N GLN A 127 0.44 10.63 -5.77
CA GLN A 127 1.63 10.90 -6.57
C GLN A 127 1.84 12.39 -6.83
N ASP A 128 0.80 13.13 -7.23
CA ASP A 128 0.87 14.56 -7.52
C ASP A 128 1.29 15.37 -6.28
N LYS A 129 0.72 15.06 -5.11
CA LYS A 129 1.11 15.66 -3.83
C LYS A 129 2.57 15.37 -3.46
N ILE A 130 3.05 14.15 -3.68
CA ILE A 130 4.46 13.78 -3.44
C ILE A 130 5.40 14.43 -4.47
N MET A 131 4.99 14.57 -5.73
CA MET A 131 5.74 15.24 -6.79
C MET A 131 5.78 16.77 -6.61
N ALA A 132 4.81 17.34 -5.88
CA ALA A 132 4.79 18.74 -5.48
C ALA A 132 5.81 19.07 -4.37
N LEU A 133 6.22 18.09 -3.56
CA LEU A 133 7.30 18.26 -2.57
C LEU A 133 8.56 18.85 -3.23
N PRO A 134 9.23 19.84 -2.64
CA PRO A 134 10.28 20.59 -3.29
C PRO A 134 11.62 19.86 -3.25
N LYS A 135 12.60 20.44 -3.96
CA LYS A 135 14.02 20.29 -3.60
C LYS A 135 14.27 21.05 -2.27
N HIS A 136 15.35 20.74 -1.55
CA HIS A 136 15.54 21.17 -0.13
C HIS A 136 14.63 20.47 0.89
N CYS A 137 13.63 19.68 0.43
CA CYS A 137 13.34 18.38 1.04
C CYS A 137 14.32 17.31 0.51
N THR A 138 15.52 17.71 0.08
CA THR A 138 16.54 16.85 -0.51
C THR A 138 17.92 17.28 -0.03
N LEU A 139 18.46 16.53 0.91
CA LEU A 139 19.80 15.95 0.92
C LEU A 139 19.99 15.33 2.31
N GLU A 140 20.14 13.99 2.35
CA GLU A 140 20.29 13.12 3.53
C GLU A 140 19.16 13.09 4.58
N ALA A 141 18.33 14.13 4.74
CA ALA A 141 17.49 14.24 5.95
C ALA A 141 15.95 14.26 5.77
N SER A 142 15.40 14.45 4.56
CA SER A 142 13.93 14.38 4.34
C SER A 142 13.50 13.13 3.56
N THR A 143 13.18 12.07 4.30
CA THR A 143 12.55 10.86 3.77
C THR A 143 11.04 10.95 3.95
N LEU A 144 10.26 10.71 2.88
CA LEU A 144 8.85 10.36 2.99
C LEU A 144 8.76 8.84 3.18
N THR A 145 8.36 8.41 4.37
CA THR A 145 8.01 7.00 4.64
C THR A 145 6.51 6.84 4.50
N VAL A 146 6.06 5.99 3.56
CA VAL A 146 4.66 5.62 3.44
C VAL A 146 4.48 4.18 3.91
N VAL A 147 3.60 3.94 4.88
CA VAL A 147 3.15 2.60 5.26
C VAL A 147 1.77 2.39 4.64
N VAL A 148 1.64 1.38 3.78
CA VAL A 148 0.43 1.15 2.98
C VAL A 148 -0.09 -0.25 3.28
N ASP A 149 -1.07 -0.33 4.18
CA ASP A 149 -1.85 -1.54 4.41
C ASP A 149 -3.18 -1.49 3.65
N THR A 150 -3.14 -2.06 2.44
CA THR A 150 -4.30 -2.20 1.57
C THR A 150 -4.07 -3.29 0.53
N CYS A 151 -5.12 -3.69 -0.18
CA CYS A 151 -4.98 -4.51 -1.39
C CYS A 151 -4.30 -3.69 -2.50
N TYR A 152 -3.42 -4.30 -3.30
CA TYR A 152 -2.67 -3.60 -4.34
C TYR A 152 -1.73 -2.49 -3.80
N ALA A 153 -1.23 -2.63 -2.57
CA ALA A 153 -0.45 -1.60 -1.86
C ALA A 153 0.78 -1.11 -2.65
N GLU A 154 1.45 -2.01 -3.38
CA GLU A 154 2.59 -1.65 -4.25
C GLU A 154 2.24 -0.61 -5.33
N HIS A 155 0.98 -0.58 -5.79
CA HIS A 155 0.51 0.34 -6.83
C HIS A 155 -0.01 1.68 -6.29
N VAL A 156 -0.07 1.87 -4.97
CA VAL A 156 -0.57 3.12 -4.36
C VAL A 156 0.37 4.31 -4.62
N ILE A 157 1.68 4.08 -4.67
CA ILE A 157 2.67 5.08 -5.11
C ILE A 157 3.42 4.50 -6.32
N PRO A 158 3.02 4.80 -7.56
CA PRO A 158 3.54 4.12 -8.75
C PRO A 158 4.96 4.56 -9.14
N GLY A 159 5.69 3.67 -9.82
CA GLY A 159 6.99 3.98 -10.42
C GLY A 159 8.21 3.85 -9.51
N LEU A 160 8.04 3.30 -8.30
CA LEU A 160 9.12 3.01 -7.35
C LEU A 160 9.85 1.69 -7.68
N TYR A 161 11.11 1.58 -7.26
CA TYR A 161 11.91 0.36 -7.33
C TYR A 161 11.64 -0.55 -6.13
N ARG A 162 11.50 -1.86 -6.36
CA ARG A 162 11.53 -2.86 -5.27
C ARG A 162 12.93 -2.96 -4.66
N VAL A 163 13.00 -2.89 -3.33
CA VAL A 163 14.20 -3.21 -2.56
C VAL A 163 14.32 -4.73 -2.46
N SER A 164 15.20 -5.32 -3.27
CA SER A 164 15.48 -6.76 -3.22
C SER A 164 16.22 -7.13 -1.94
N THR A 165 15.59 -7.90 -1.07
CA THR A 165 16.18 -8.43 0.19
C THR A 165 17.02 -9.70 0.00
N LEU A 166 17.36 -10.06 -1.25
CA LEU A 166 17.86 -11.39 -1.60
C LEU A 166 19.36 -11.60 -1.35
N ASP A 167 19.82 -11.34 -0.12
CA ASP A 167 21.09 -11.86 0.42
C ASP A 167 20.79 -13.08 1.31
N ASN A 168 20.23 -14.15 0.73
CA ASN A 168 20.04 -15.44 1.43
C ASN A 168 19.99 -16.63 0.44
N SER A 169 21.07 -16.82 -0.33
CA SER A 169 21.38 -18.12 -0.91
C SER A 169 22.89 -18.28 -1.16
N PRO A 170 23.59 -19.14 -0.40
CA PRO A 170 24.80 -19.75 -0.88
C PRO A 170 24.43 -20.90 -1.83
N THR A 171 24.68 -20.68 -3.12
CA THR A 171 25.03 -21.74 -4.09
C THR A 171 24.10 -22.96 -4.15
N LEU A 172 22.92 -22.82 -4.75
CA LEU A 172 22.29 -23.96 -5.43
C LEU A 172 22.94 -24.15 -6.80
N CYS A 173 23.76 -25.19 -6.93
CA CYS A 173 24.44 -25.55 -8.17
C CYS A 173 23.44 -25.73 -9.32
N PRO A 174 23.74 -25.26 -10.54
CA PRO A 174 22.97 -25.61 -11.72
C PRO A 174 23.19 -27.10 -12.02
N MET A 175 22.27 -27.96 -11.59
CA MET A 175 22.23 -29.34 -12.05
C MET A 175 22.02 -29.33 -13.57
N PRO A 176 22.86 -30.02 -14.36
CA PRO A 176 22.75 -30.00 -15.81
C PRO A 176 21.44 -30.65 -16.24
N VAL A 177 20.74 -30.01 -17.18
CA VAL A 177 19.53 -30.56 -17.81
C VAL A 177 19.92 -31.77 -18.66
N VAL A 178 19.81 -32.96 -18.07
CA VAL A 178 19.84 -34.21 -18.82
C VAL A 178 18.49 -34.36 -19.52
N ALA A 179 18.47 -34.13 -20.83
CA ALA A 179 17.28 -34.34 -21.65
C ALA A 179 16.94 -35.85 -21.69
N PRO A 180 15.67 -36.25 -21.45
CA PRO A 180 15.23 -37.62 -21.70
C PRO A 180 15.07 -37.82 -23.21
N GLU A 181 16.05 -38.48 -23.84
CA GLU A 181 15.83 -39.09 -25.14
C GLU A 181 14.78 -40.21 -25.00
N PHE A 182 13.64 -40.07 -25.69
CA PHE A 182 12.73 -41.18 -25.91
C PHE A 182 12.48 -41.41 -27.39
N ILE A 183 12.69 -42.65 -27.78
CA ILE A 183 12.86 -43.12 -29.16
C ILE A 183 11.52 -43.15 -29.88
N ALA A 184 11.46 -42.50 -31.04
CA ALA A 184 10.32 -42.62 -31.96
C ALA A 184 10.36 -43.99 -32.68
N THR A 185 9.44 -44.89 -32.32
CA THR A 185 9.19 -46.12 -33.08
C THR A 185 7.97 -45.94 -34.00
N LEU A 186 8.23 -45.83 -35.30
CA LEU A 186 7.22 -45.85 -36.36
C LEU A 186 6.96 -47.30 -36.80
N THR A 187 5.70 -47.67 -37.02
CA THR A 187 5.23 -48.67 -38.01
C THR A 187 3.68 -48.62 -38.11
N PRO A 188 3.05 -49.15 -39.18
CA PRO A 188 1.95 -48.43 -39.86
C PRO A 188 0.57 -49.14 -39.74
N PRO A 189 -0.51 -48.66 -40.41
CA PRO A 189 -1.89 -49.00 -40.02
C PRO A 189 -2.44 -50.27 -40.68
N SER A 190 -3.52 -50.80 -40.11
CA SER A 190 -4.47 -51.68 -40.79
C SER A 190 -5.88 -51.24 -40.45
N GLY A 191 -6.70 -51.04 -41.48
CA GLY A 191 -8.08 -50.57 -41.33
C GLY A 191 -9.09 -51.70 -41.50
N SER A 192 -10.33 -51.45 -41.06
CA SER A 192 -11.51 -52.12 -41.59
C SER A 192 -12.69 -51.15 -41.61
N ARG A 193 -13.42 -51.15 -42.74
CA ARG A 193 -14.69 -50.44 -42.90
C ARG A 193 -15.83 -51.36 -42.44
N LEU A 194 -16.93 -50.81 -41.91
CA LEU A 194 -18.27 -50.86 -42.52
C LEU A 194 -19.41 -50.55 -41.52
N SER A 195 -20.28 -49.60 -41.91
CA SER A 195 -21.76 -49.59 -41.77
C SER A 195 -22.46 -49.76 -40.39
N SER A 196 -23.68 -49.25 -40.16
CA SER A 196 -24.50 -48.18 -40.77
C SER A 196 -25.81 -48.01 -39.96
N ARG A 197 -26.64 -47.00 -40.30
CA ARG A 197 -28.01 -46.69 -39.81
C ARG A 197 -28.07 -45.94 -38.45
N ILE A 198 -28.46 -44.65 -38.40
CA ILE A 198 -29.71 -43.94 -38.77
C ILE A 198 -30.79 -44.02 -37.66
N SER A 199 -31.09 -42.87 -37.04
CA SER A 199 -32.42 -42.24 -37.08
C SER A 199 -32.38 -40.76 -36.66
N ALA A 200 -33.26 -39.95 -37.26
CA ALA A 200 -33.59 -38.57 -36.85
C ALA A 200 -34.54 -38.58 -35.61
N PHE A 201 -34.92 -37.49 -34.96
CA PHE A 201 -34.92 -36.03 -35.25
C PHE A 201 -34.40 -35.25 -33.99
N SER A 202 -34.31 -33.92 -33.86
CA SER A 202 -34.93 -32.76 -34.56
C SER A 202 -33.99 -31.53 -34.58
N ALA A 203 -34.40 -30.43 -35.21
CA ALA A 203 -33.63 -29.17 -35.28
C ALA A 203 -34.09 -28.11 -34.25
N SER A 204 -33.14 -27.32 -33.73
CA SER A 204 -33.28 -25.88 -33.55
C SER A 204 -31.89 -25.23 -33.44
N SER A 205 -31.74 -24.02 -33.98
CA SER A 205 -30.45 -23.36 -34.17
C SER A 205 -30.26 -22.15 -33.25
N SER A 206 -29.18 -22.14 -32.49
CA SER A 206 -28.44 -20.91 -32.14
C SER A 206 -26.96 -21.23 -31.93
N ALA A 207 -26.08 -20.31 -32.32
CA ALA A 207 -24.68 -20.63 -32.57
C ALA A 207 -23.83 -20.65 -31.28
N HIS A 208 -23.27 -21.81 -30.94
CA HIS A 208 -22.09 -21.89 -30.08
C HIS A 208 -20.83 -21.71 -30.90
N SER A 209 -20.16 -20.57 -30.76
CA SER A 209 -18.79 -20.39 -31.27
C SER A 209 -17.79 -20.86 -30.21
N SER A 210 -17.49 -22.16 -30.22
CA SER A 210 -16.49 -22.79 -29.35
C SER A 210 -15.07 -22.61 -29.92
N ALA A 211 -14.51 -21.42 -29.80
CA ALA A 211 -13.10 -21.17 -30.08
C ALA A 211 -12.26 -21.46 -28.82
N SER A 212 -11.71 -22.66 -28.75
CA SER A 212 -10.62 -22.97 -27.80
C SER A 212 -9.38 -22.17 -28.19
N SER A 213 -9.04 -21.18 -27.38
CA SER A 213 -7.81 -20.39 -27.53
C SER A 213 -6.83 -20.80 -26.44
N HIS A 214 -5.88 -21.67 -26.77
CA HIS A 214 -4.66 -21.83 -25.98
C HIS A 214 -3.90 -20.51 -26.01
N VAL A 215 -4.01 -19.72 -24.93
CA VAL A 215 -3.15 -18.56 -24.71
C VAL A 215 -1.82 -19.06 -24.14
N THR A 216 -0.95 -19.45 -25.07
CA THR A 216 0.50 -19.55 -24.82
C THR A 216 1.02 -18.23 -24.26
N GLY A 217 2.03 -18.29 -23.39
CA GLY A 217 2.44 -17.18 -22.52
C GLY A 217 2.50 -15.80 -23.17
N LEU A 218 1.67 -14.89 -22.65
CA LEU A 218 1.89 -13.45 -22.80
C LEU A 218 3.00 -13.04 -21.81
N GLU A 219 4.24 -13.02 -22.29
CA GLU A 219 5.23 -12.13 -21.68
C GLU A 219 4.70 -10.70 -21.83
N LEU A 220 4.38 -10.03 -20.71
CA LEU A 220 3.94 -8.65 -20.77
C LEU A 220 5.11 -7.77 -21.26
N PRO A 221 4.92 -6.93 -22.28
CA PRO A 221 5.91 -5.92 -22.63
C PRO A 221 6.19 -5.00 -21.44
N SER A 222 7.48 -4.72 -21.19
CA SER A 222 7.98 -3.93 -20.06
C SER A 222 7.73 -2.42 -20.22
N PHE A 223 6.46 -2.03 -20.33
CA PHE A 223 6.02 -0.62 -20.40
C PHE A 223 6.43 0.24 -19.18
N TYR A 224 7.01 -0.36 -18.14
CA TYR A 224 7.46 0.32 -16.92
C TYR A 224 8.87 0.95 -16.99
N GLU A 225 9.60 0.88 -18.11
CA GLU A 225 10.95 1.47 -18.17
C GLU A 225 11.03 2.88 -18.79
N GLN A 226 10.06 3.31 -19.61
CA GLN A 226 10.29 4.49 -20.47
C GLN A 226 9.93 5.86 -19.90
N ASP A 227 9.02 5.96 -18.91
CA ASP A 227 8.69 7.23 -18.23
C ASP A 227 8.37 7.01 -16.74
N ARG A 228 9.41 6.70 -15.93
CA ARG A 228 9.23 6.63 -14.47
C ARG A 228 9.13 8.03 -13.85
N PRO A 229 8.24 8.25 -12.86
CA PRO A 229 8.11 9.53 -12.17
C PRO A 229 9.40 9.87 -11.42
N LYS A 230 10.01 11.00 -11.74
CA LYS A 230 11.20 11.50 -11.03
C LYS A 230 10.79 12.26 -9.78
N TYR A 231 10.50 11.51 -8.72
CA TYR A 231 10.26 12.04 -7.39
C TYR A 231 11.42 12.94 -6.95
N LYS A 232 11.09 14.16 -6.52
CA LYS A 232 12.09 15.11 -5.99
C LYS A 232 12.57 14.64 -4.62
N ALA A 233 11.63 14.31 -3.73
CA ALA A 233 11.91 13.76 -2.40
C ALA A 233 12.33 12.29 -2.46
N GLN A 234 13.06 11.84 -1.43
CA GLN A 234 13.31 10.43 -1.20
C GLN A 234 12.03 9.78 -0.65
N VAL A 235 11.46 8.85 -1.41
CA VAL A 235 10.27 8.09 -1.03
C VAL A 235 10.69 6.67 -0.67
N ILE A 236 10.17 6.16 0.45
CA ILE A 236 10.26 4.76 0.86
C ILE A 236 8.83 4.28 1.16
N VAL A 237 8.40 3.17 0.57
CA VAL A 237 7.06 2.62 0.78
C VAL A 237 7.14 1.21 1.33
N TRP A 238 6.53 1.00 2.48
CA TRP A 238 6.30 -0.29 3.10
C TRP A 238 4.90 -0.74 2.70
N ALA A 239 4.82 -1.59 1.67
CA ALA A 239 3.57 -2.05 1.08
C ALA A 239 3.17 -3.43 1.63
N ALA A 240 1.97 -3.56 2.16
CA ALA A 240 1.46 -4.81 2.71
C ALA A 240 1.25 -5.92 1.67
N SER A 241 1.16 -5.56 0.38
CA SER A 241 0.81 -6.46 -0.72
C SER A 241 1.53 -6.07 -2.03
N THR A 242 2.14 -7.04 -2.71
CA THR A 242 2.79 -6.88 -4.01
C THR A 242 1.81 -7.01 -5.18
N GLY A 243 2.02 -6.23 -6.23
CA GLY A 243 1.32 -6.35 -7.51
C GLY A 243 -0.19 -6.49 -7.38
N TRP A 244 -0.71 -7.61 -7.87
CA TRP A 244 -2.14 -7.93 -7.93
C TRP A 244 -2.65 -8.74 -6.73
N SER A 245 -1.90 -8.72 -5.62
CA SER A 245 -2.24 -9.43 -4.38
C SER A 245 -3.06 -8.57 -3.40
N ASN A 246 -3.80 -9.25 -2.53
CA ASN A 246 -4.59 -8.62 -1.46
C ASN A 246 -3.75 -8.46 -0.19
N SER A 247 -4.09 -7.47 0.65
CA SER A 247 -3.74 -7.51 2.08
C SER A 247 -4.80 -8.33 2.84
N PHE A 248 -4.47 -8.80 4.03
CA PHE A 248 -5.35 -9.59 4.87
C PHE A 248 -5.21 -9.25 6.35
N THR A 249 -6.29 -9.48 7.08
CA THR A 249 -6.31 -9.47 8.54
C THR A 249 -5.52 -10.63 9.11
N GLU A 250 -5.07 -10.48 10.36
CA GLU A 250 -4.44 -11.55 11.12
C GLU A 250 -5.36 -12.78 11.18
N GLU A 251 -4.75 -13.95 11.02
CA GLU A 251 -5.41 -15.22 11.31
C GLU A 251 -5.24 -15.54 12.80
N ASN A 252 -6.23 -16.18 13.43
CA ASN A 252 -6.07 -16.71 14.78
C ASN A 252 -4.91 -17.70 14.83
N LEU A 253 -3.89 -17.38 15.62
CA LEU A 253 -2.75 -18.25 15.91
C LEU A 253 -3.08 -19.10 17.15
N PRO A 254 -2.36 -20.22 17.39
CA PRO A 254 -2.58 -21.04 18.58
C PRO A 254 -2.38 -20.28 19.90
N GLU A 255 -1.52 -19.25 19.91
CA GLU A 255 -1.14 -18.50 21.11
C GLU A 255 -1.90 -17.17 21.27
N ALA A 256 -2.49 -16.65 20.19
CA ALA A 256 -3.17 -15.35 20.20
C ALA A 256 -4.27 -15.25 19.11
N PRO A 257 -5.42 -14.62 19.39
CA PRO A 257 -6.40 -14.28 18.37
C PRO A 257 -5.82 -13.23 17.40
N GLY A 258 -6.26 -13.26 16.14
CA GLY A 258 -5.97 -12.19 15.19
C GLY A 258 -6.83 -10.96 15.51
N VAL A 259 -6.20 -9.79 15.63
CA VAL A 259 -6.86 -8.54 16.04
C VAL A 259 -6.66 -7.44 14.99
N TYR A 260 -5.49 -7.42 14.35
CA TYR A 260 -5.03 -6.37 13.46
C TYR A 260 -5.06 -6.81 11.99
N SER A 261 -4.71 -5.88 11.09
CA SER A 261 -4.23 -6.23 9.75
C SER A 261 -2.81 -6.81 9.86
N ILE A 262 -2.47 -7.86 9.10
CA ILE A 262 -1.19 -8.59 9.30
C ILE A 262 0.01 -7.64 9.23
N PHE A 263 -0.03 -6.67 8.33
CA PHE A 263 1.12 -5.80 8.10
C PHE A 263 1.27 -4.74 9.19
N ILE A 264 0.17 -4.12 9.62
CA ILE A 264 0.17 -3.22 10.78
C ILE A 264 0.54 -3.97 12.06
N GLY A 265 -0.09 -5.12 12.32
CA GLY A 265 0.23 -5.98 13.47
C GLY A 265 1.69 -6.40 13.49
N ALA A 266 2.24 -6.83 12.36
CA ALA A 266 3.67 -7.17 12.24
C ALA A 266 4.58 -5.95 12.49
N MET A 267 4.28 -4.79 11.88
CA MET A 267 5.16 -3.63 11.96
C MET A 267 5.15 -2.99 13.35
N PHE A 268 3.97 -2.72 13.92
CA PHE A 268 3.84 -1.88 15.10
C PHE A 268 4.01 -2.64 16.42
N ASN A 269 3.65 -3.94 16.48
CA ASN A 269 4.05 -4.77 17.63
C ASN A 269 5.58 -4.94 17.70
N GLN A 270 6.26 -5.07 16.54
CA GLN A 270 7.73 -5.10 16.51
C GLN A 270 8.34 -3.73 16.88
N LEU A 271 7.73 -2.62 16.46
CA LEU A 271 8.20 -1.28 16.84
C LEU A 271 8.09 -1.02 18.35
N SER A 272 7.02 -1.50 18.99
CA SER A 272 6.83 -1.41 20.44
C SER A 272 7.71 -2.38 21.24
N SER A 273 8.00 -3.56 20.69
CA SER A 273 8.73 -4.63 21.40
C SER A 273 10.25 -4.51 21.29
N ASN A 274 10.76 -3.93 20.20
CA ASN A 274 12.20 -3.84 19.96
C ASN A 274 12.75 -2.49 20.40
N GLY A 275 13.88 -2.52 21.13
CA GLY A 275 14.61 -1.32 21.48
C GLY A 275 15.25 -0.62 20.28
N SER A 276 15.73 0.61 20.49
CA SER A 276 16.28 1.53 19.48
C SER A 276 17.57 1.08 18.76
N GLY A 277 17.99 -0.18 18.91
CA GLY A 277 19.19 -0.77 18.29
C GLY A 277 18.91 -1.69 17.09
N MET A 278 17.65 -1.89 16.69
CA MET A 278 17.31 -2.79 15.57
C MET A 278 17.63 -2.16 14.21
N SER A 279 18.33 -2.90 13.34
CA SER A 279 18.59 -2.47 11.95
C SER A 279 17.33 -2.49 11.10
N ARG A 280 17.24 -1.62 10.08
CA ARG A 280 16.09 -1.62 9.15
C ARG A 280 15.95 -2.94 8.38
N ARG A 281 17.09 -3.60 8.07
CA ARG A 281 17.12 -4.97 7.50
C ARG A 281 16.45 -5.99 8.43
N SER A 282 16.83 -6.01 9.71
CA SER A 282 16.28 -6.93 10.71
C SER A 282 14.78 -6.71 10.90
N PHE A 283 14.38 -5.45 11.12
CA PHE A 283 12.97 -5.06 11.27
C PHE A 283 12.11 -5.52 10.10
N TRP A 284 12.61 -5.38 8.86
CA TRP A 284 11.92 -5.85 7.68
C TRP A 284 11.87 -7.39 7.57
N GLN A 285 12.93 -8.09 7.95
CA GLN A 285 12.95 -9.56 8.01
C GLN A 285 11.96 -10.11 9.05
N ASP A 286 11.82 -9.46 10.20
CA ASP A 286 10.86 -9.84 11.24
C ASP A 286 9.41 -9.63 10.75
N ILE A 287 9.12 -8.53 10.06
CA ILE A 287 7.83 -8.29 9.41
C ILE A 287 7.51 -9.39 8.38
N LEU A 288 8.45 -9.73 7.50
CA LEU A 288 8.27 -10.80 6.51
C LEU A 288 8.02 -12.16 7.17
N THR A 289 8.69 -12.45 8.28
CA THR A 289 8.51 -13.69 9.06
C THR A 289 7.09 -13.79 9.64
N VAL A 290 6.54 -12.70 10.17
CA VAL A 290 5.15 -12.66 10.66
C VAL A 290 4.15 -12.84 9.50
N VAL A 291 4.38 -12.18 8.36
CA VAL A 291 3.54 -12.33 7.16
C VAL A 291 3.53 -13.78 6.68
N GLU A 292 4.69 -14.44 6.61
CA GLU A 292 4.79 -15.85 6.23
C GLU A 292 4.06 -16.77 7.23
N ARG A 293 4.20 -16.52 8.54
CA ARG A 293 3.51 -17.29 9.59
C ARG A 293 1.99 -17.27 9.40
N HIS A 294 1.38 -16.10 9.21
CA HIS A 294 -0.07 -16.01 8.97
C HIS A 294 -0.48 -16.59 7.61
N ASN A 295 0.35 -16.48 6.56
CA ASN A 295 0.12 -17.16 5.29
C ASN A 295 0.07 -18.69 5.43
N ASN A 296 0.94 -19.27 6.27
CA ASN A 296 0.97 -20.71 6.51
C ASN A 296 -0.31 -21.17 7.24
N VAL A 297 -0.72 -20.47 8.32
CA VAL A 297 -1.98 -20.76 9.03
C VAL A 297 -3.21 -20.60 8.12
N ARG A 298 -3.22 -19.56 7.27
CA ARG A 298 -4.24 -19.36 6.24
C ARG A 298 -4.29 -20.52 5.24
N ARG A 299 -3.14 -20.98 4.75
CA ARG A 299 -3.00 -22.12 3.82
C ARG A 299 -3.55 -23.40 4.45
N GLU A 300 -3.18 -23.70 5.69
CA GLU A 300 -3.70 -24.85 6.43
C GLU A 300 -5.21 -24.82 6.61
N ARG A 301 -5.78 -23.68 7.06
CA ARG A 301 -7.23 -23.52 7.16
C ARG A 301 -7.90 -23.74 5.80
N ASP A 302 -7.33 -23.17 4.75
CA ASP A 302 -7.90 -23.21 3.41
C ASP A 302 -7.83 -24.62 2.80
N LEU A 303 -6.80 -25.42 3.13
CA LEU A 303 -6.69 -26.86 2.79
C LEU A 303 -7.71 -27.76 3.52
N ARG A 304 -8.26 -27.35 4.67
CA ARG A 304 -9.31 -28.09 5.40
C ARG A 304 -10.71 -27.91 4.77
N LYS A 305 -10.87 -27.03 3.78
CA LYS A 305 -12.15 -26.77 3.11
C LYS A 305 -12.45 -27.83 2.03
N PRO A 306 -13.72 -28.04 1.63
CA PRO A 306 -14.05 -28.96 0.54
C PRO A 306 -13.35 -28.58 -0.79
N PRO A 307 -12.98 -29.54 -1.66
CA PRO A 307 -12.25 -29.25 -2.91
C PRO A 307 -12.92 -28.22 -3.82
N ALA A 308 -14.25 -28.22 -3.91
CA ALA A 308 -15.02 -27.24 -4.69
C ALA A 308 -14.87 -25.80 -4.14
N VAL A 309 -14.63 -25.64 -2.83
CA VAL A 309 -14.30 -24.34 -2.24
C VAL A 309 -12.85 -24.00 -2.53
N GLN A 310 -11.91 -24.95 -2.35
CA GLN A 310 -10.48 -24.75 -2.62
C GLN A 310 -10.22 -24.26 -4.06
N ALA A 311 -10.88 -24.84 -5.06
CA ALA A 311 -10.76 -24.45 -6.46
C ALA A 311 -11.12 -22.98 -6.75
N ASN A 312 -11.88 -22.33 -5.85
CA ASN A 312 -12.28 -20.93 -5.96
C ASN A 312 -11.40 -19.98 -5.13
N LEU A 313 -10.47 -20.49 -4.32
CA LEU A 313 -9.59 -19.69 -3.46
C LEU A 313 -8.38 -19.17 -4.23
N LYS A 314 -8.54 -18.03 -4.91
CA LYS A 314 -7.47 -17.33 -5.63
C LYS A 314 -6.74 -16.32 -4.74
N ASN A 315 -5.46 -16.08 -5.05
CA ASN A 315 -4.60 -15.03 -4.47
C ASN A 315 -4.63 -14.95 -2.93
N ARG A 316 -4.57 -16.09 -2.24
CA ARG A 316 -4.68 -16.21 -0.78
C ARG A 316 -3.36 -16.01 -0.02
N THR A 317 -2.29 -15.61 -0.69
CA THR A 317 -0.99 -15.35 -0.08
C THR A 317 -0.73 -13.86 -0.12
N GLN A 318 -0.42 -13.30 1.05
CA GLN A 318 0.08 -11.94 1.18
C GLN A 318 1.58 -11.93 0.93
N THR A 319 2.08 -11.00 0.13
CA THR A 319 3.52 -10.79 -0.02
C THR A 319 3.77 -9.32 0.13
N ALA A 320 4.46 -8.93 1.20
CA ALA A 320 4.79 -7.54 1.44
C ALA A 320 5.98 -7.10 0.56
N SER A 321 6.08 -5.80 0.29
CA SER A 321 7.16 -5.20 -0.48
C SER A 321 7.71 -3.96 0.21
N LEU A 322 9.02 -3.75 0.06
CA LEU A 322 9.66 -2.49 0.39
C LEU A 322 10.06 -1.83 -0.93
N LEU A 323 9.64 -0.58 -1.14
CA LEU A 323 9.86 0.17 -2.38
C LEU A 323 10.60 1.47 -2.11
N THR A 324 11.24 2.04 -3.14
CA THR A 324 11.88 3.35 -3.05
C THR A 324 11.93 4.13 -4.36
N SER A 325 12.04 5.46 -4.30
CA SER A 325 12.39 6.30 -5.45
C SER A 325 13.90 6.35 -5.75
N VAL A 326 14.75 5.73 -4.94
CA VAL A 326 16.23 5.80 -5.06
C VAL A 326 16.78 4.64 -5.88
N ASP A 327 17.58 4.94 -6.91
CA ASP A 327 18.14 3.95 -7.85
C ASP A 327 19.09 2.91 -7.21
N ASN A 328 19.60 3.15 -6.00
CA ASN A 328 20.43 2.21 -5.24
C ASN A 328 19.73 1.79 -3.91
N PRO A 329 18.88 0.75 -3.94
CA PRO A 329 18.08 0.35 -2.80
C PRO A 329 18.88 -0.32 -1.67
N VAL A 330 20.09 -0.82 -1.92
CA VAL A 330 20.92 -1.53 -0.91
C VAL A 330 21.29 -0.61 0.25
N ARG A 331 21.49 0.68 -0.02
CA ARG A 331 21.77 1.71 1.00
C ARG A 331 20.59 2.02 1.93
N LEU A 332 19.41 1.48 1.68
CA LEU A 332 18.23 1.72 2.51
C LEU A 332 18.07 0.71 3.63
N LEU A 333 18.63 -0.49 3.51
CA LEU A 333 18.50 -1.55 4.52
C LEU A 333 19.64 -1.58 5.53
N ASN A 334 20.75 -0.91 5.23
CA ASN A 334 21.94 -0.79 6.07
C ASN A 334 21.88 0.51 6.90
#